data_AF-A0A382IN33-F1
#
_entry.id   AF-A0A382IN33-F1
#
_cell.length_a   1.000
_cell.length_b   1.000
_cell.length_c   1.000
_cell.angle_alpha   90.00
_cell.angle_beta   90.00
_cell.angle_gamma   90.00
#
_symmetry.space_group_name_H-M   'P 1'
#
loop_
_entity.id
_entity.type
_entity.pdbx_description
1 polymer ?
#
loop_
_entity_poly.entity_id
_entity_poly.type
_entity_poly.pdbx_seq_one_letter_code
_entity_poly.pdbx_strand_id
1 'polypeptide(L)'
;MEKRKMRTNEIIESYNHPEVQRLAAAGFGEADFDVAQTTVEYSIPDPNSYHGYKTLRSFPTKAVHYRTDTGEPVAIHGTRYNPLSFKDMIRAARVIISNLSEHVDISGVTENISVSPNSGMCAVKYRLPACRYTTPDGDTMILEILALSSHNGVWSAVFSVGGYQFHCLNGQFTVRNPAALYKAKHTASLDINHAIRLISKATSVMEEEVDLWHEWYNAPMKKLDRVDAFAACANFKGD
;
A
#
# COMPACT_ATOMS: atom_id res chain seq x y z
N MET A 1 -19.16 -21.01 -0.97
CA MET A 1 -18.39 -20.64 0.24
C MET A 1 -17.96 -19.19 0.09
N GLU A 2 -18.75 -18.28 0.65
CA GLU A 2 -18.56 -16.84 0.48
C GLU A 2 -17.38 -16.39 1.35
N LYS A 3 -16.34 -15.82 0.72
CA LYS A 3 -15.16 -15.30 1.42
C LYS A 3 -15.59 -14.10 2.26
N ARG A 4 -15.84 -14.32 3.55
CA ARG A 4 -16.15 -13.27 4.53
C ARG A 4 -14.98 -12.27 4.56
N LYS A 5 -15.24 -11.03 4.11
CA LYS A 5 -14.32 -9.89 4.28
C LYS A 5 -14.20 -9.64 5.79
N MET A 6 -13.03 -9.85 6.37
CA MET A 6 -12.81 -9.58 7.80
C MET A 6 -13.13 -8.12 8.11
N ARG A 7 -13.81 -7.88 9.23
CA ARG A 7 -14.15 -6.53 9.68
C ARG A 7 -12.93 -5.91 10.35
N THR A 8 -12.78 -4.58 10.23
CA THR A 8 -11.68 -3.77 10.79
C THR A 8 -11.34 -4.07 12.26
N ASN A 9 -12.30 -4.52 13.07
CA ASN A 9 -12.07 -4.89 14.48
C ASN A 9 -11.33 -6.24 14.64
N GLU A 10 -11.50 -7.19 13.71
CA GLU A 10 -10.77 -8.48 13.71
C GLU A 10 -9.27 -8.27 13.38
N ILE A 11 -8.90 -7.11 12.81
CA ILE A 11 -7.51 -6.76 12.49
C ILE A 11 -6.73 -6.32 13.76
N ILE A 12 -7.40 -5.71 14.75
CA ILE A 12 -6.77 -5.19 15.97
C ILE A 12 -6.29 -6.34 16.88
N GLU A 13 -6.97 -7.49 16.85
CA GLU A 13 -6.61 -8.70 17.62
C GLU A 13 -5.40 -9.46 17.04
N SER A 14 -4.80 -8.99 15.93
CA SER A 14 -3.66 -9.66 15.27
C SER A 14 -2.29 -9.02 15.58
N TYR A 15 -2.22 -7.91 16.31
CA TYR A 15 -0.95 -7.28 16.67
C TYR A 15 -0.29 -8.01 17.84
N ASN A 16 0.49 -9.03 17.51
CA ASN A 16 1.11 -9.93 18.48
C ASN A 16 2.51 -9.47 18.94
N HIS A 17 2.96 -8.28 18.55
CA HIS A 17 4.29 -7.76 18.89
C HIS A 17 4.24 -6.37 19.56
N PRO A 18 4.97 -6.13 20.68
CA PRO A 18 4.95 -4.86 21.41
C PRO A 18 5.27 -3.62 20.56
N GLU A 19 6.23 -3.74 19.63
CA GLU A 19 6.54 -2.64 18.71
C GLU A 19 5.36 -2.22 17.84
N VAL A 20 4.58 -3.20 17.34
CA VAL A 20 3.40 -2.92 16.53
C VAL A 20 2.26 -2.37 17.38
N GLN A 21 2.11 -2.87 18.61
CA GLN A 21 1.16 -2.33 19.58
C GLN A 21 1.49 -0.88 19.93
N ARG A 22 2.77 -0.52 20.04
CA ARG A 22 3.22 0.87 20.23
C ARG A 22 2.83 1.75 19.03
N LEU A 23 3.04 1.29 17.80
CA LEU A 23 2.59 2.01 16.60
C LEU A 23 1.05 2.17 16.60
N ALA A 24 0.32 1.13 16.98
CA ALA A 24 -1.13 1.18 17.07
C ALA A 24 -1.62 2.21 18.11
N ALA A 25 -0.97 2.27 19.28
CA ALA A 25 -1.27 3.23 20.33
C ALA A 25 -0.96 4.69 19.93
N ALA A 26 -0.02 4.91 19.00
CA ALA A 26 0.29 6.23 18.46
C ALA A 26 -0.80 6.79 17.54
N GLY A 27 -1.83 6.00 17.19
CA GLY A 27 -2.96 6.43 16.36
C GLY A 27 -2.65 6.39 14.87
N PHE A 28 -3.30 7.26 14.08
CA PHE A 28 -3.16 7.33 12.62
C PHE A 28 -2.56 8.66 12.12
N GLY A 29 -2.13 9.54 13.02
CA GLY A 29 -1.56 10.85 12.66
C GLY A 29 -2.47 11.65 11.73
N GLU A 30 -1.89 12.20 10.66
CA GLU A 30 -2.62 12.98 9.64
C GLU A 30 -3.71 12.16 8.91
N ALA A 31 -3.65 10.83 8.96
CA ALA A 31 -4.62 9.94 8.32
C ALA A 31 -5.81 9.60 9.23
N ASP A 32 -5.91 10.18 10.43
CA ASP A 32 -6.99 9.93 11.38
C ASP A 32 -8.28 10.70 11.04
N PHE A 33 -8.86 10.38 9.89
CA PHE A 33 -10.15 10.90 9.47
C PHE A 33 -10.91 9.86 8.64
N ASP A 34 -12.22 10.07 8.52
CA ASP A 34 -13.08 9.23 7.69
C ASP A 34 -13.58 10.02 6.47
N VAL A 35 -13.86 9.29 5.40
CA VAL A 35 -14.44 9.84 4.17
C VAL A 35 -15.78 9.19 3.91
N ALA A 36 -16.79 10.03 3.74
CA ALA A 36 -18.12 9.63 3.32
C ALA A 36 -18.34 10.02 1.86
N GLN A 37 -19.45 9.52 1.30
CA GLN A 37 -19.87 9.85 -0.05
C GLN A 37 -21.32 10.35 -0.06
N THR A 38 -21.60 11.33 -0.92
CA THR A 38 -22.97 11.83 -1.18
C THR A 38 -23.15 12.12 -2.66
N THR A 39 -24.39 12.14 -3.14
CA THR A 39 -24.71 12.44 -4.56
C THR A 39 -24.23 13.83 -4.95
N VAL A 40 -23.68 13.98 -6.15
CA VAL A 40 -23.30 15.30 -6.69
C VAL A 40 -24.55 16.07 -7.10
N GLU A 41 -24.67 17.31 -6.65
CA GLU A 41 -25.73 18.24 -7.05
C GLU A 41 -25.14 19.58 -7.49
N TYR A 42 -25.65 20.13 -8.59
CA TYR A 42 -25.27 21.46 -9.07
C TYR A 42 -26.44 22.41 -8.92
N SER A 43 -26.17 23.60 -8.38
CA SER A 43 -27.08 24.73 -8.43
C SER A 43 -27.04 25.33 -9.84
N ILE A 44 -28.13 25.17 -10.58
CA ILE A 44 -28.27 25.68 -11.95
C ILE A 44 -29.38 26.74 -12.00
N PRO A 45 -29.34 27.72 -12.92
CA PRO A 45 -30.46 28.60 -13.15
C PRO A 45 -31.72 27.78 -13.44
N ASP A 46 -32.83 28.10 -12.78
CA ASP A 46 -34.11 27.48 -13.09
C ASP A 46 -34.62 28.04 -14.43
N PRO A 47 -34.71 27.21 -15.49
CA PRO A 47 -35.14 27.67 -16.81
C PRO A 47 -36.59 28.20 -16.82
N ASN A 48 -37.39 27.88 -15.80
CA ASN A 48 -38.77 28.33 -15.65
C ASN A 48 -38.92 29.52 -14.68
N SER A 49 -37.82 30.02 -14.12
CA SER A 49 -37.85 31.12 -13.16
C SER A 49 -37.64 32.48 -13.83
N TYR A 50 -38.65 33.35 -13.72
CA TYR A 50 -38.57 34.75 -14.15
C TYR A 50 -37.68 35.64 -13.25
N HIS A 51 -37.19 35.14 -12.10
CA HIS A 51 -36.51 35.96 -11.08
C HIS A 51 -35.09 35.47 -10.74
N GLY A 52 -34.49 34.63 -11.60
CA GLY A 52 -33.13 34.14 -11.38
C GLY A 52 -32.99 33.15 -10.22
N TYR A 53 -34.10 32.53 -9.79
CA TYR A 53 -34.04 31.43 -8.82
C TYR A 53 -33.22 30.27 -9.40
N LYS A 54 -32.54 29.54 -8.51
CA LYS A 54 -31.74 28.37 -8.86
C LYS A 54 -32.47 27.11 -8.45
N THR A 55 -32.36 26.07 -9.27
CA THR A 55 -32.79 24.71 -8.94
C THR A 55 -31.58 23.80 -8.77
N LEU A 56 -31.76 22.67 -8.10
CA LEU A 56 -30.73 21.65 -7.95
C LEU A 56 -30.87 20.61 -9.04
N ARG A 57 -29.79 20.37 -9.77
CA ARG A 57 -29.65 19.24 -10.69
C ARG A 57 -28.78 18.17 -10.05
N SER A 58 -29.38 17.04 -9.70
CA SER A 58 -28.67 15.89 -9.13
C SER A 58 -28.08 14.99 -10.22
N PHE A 59 -26.94 14.36 -9.92
CA PHE A 59 -26.24 13.41 -10.79
C PHE A 59 -26.10 12.07 -10.06
N PRO A 60 -27.12 11.20 -10.06
CA PRO A 60 -27.16 9.98 -9.22
C PRO A 60 -26.06 8.95 -9.48
N THR A 61 -25.37 9.05 -10.63
CA THR A 61 -24.26 8.15 -11.01
C THR A 61 -22.89 8.67 -10.53
N LYS A 62 -22.86 9.86 -9.91
CA LYS A 62 -21.65 10.50 -9.38
C LYS A 62 -21.80 10.76 -7.89
N ALA A 63 -20.69 10.61 -7.17
CA ALA A 63 -20.61 10.88 -5.75
C ALA A 63 -19.45 11.83 -5.44
N VAL A 64 -19.70 12.82 -4.58
CA VAL A 64 -18.66 13.61 -3.91
C VAL A 64 -18.18 12.79 -2.73
N HIS A 65 -16.88 12.53 -2.68
CA HIS A 65 -16.19 12.03 -1.51
C HIS A 65 -15.75 13.23 -0.68
N TYR A 66 -16.07 13.25 0.61
CA TYR A 66 -15.77 14.35 1.50
C TYR A 66 -15.35 13.85 2.88
N ARG A 67 -14.55 14.66 3.57
CA ARG A 67 -14.14 14.41 4.95
C ARG A 67 -15.32 14.58 5.91
N THR A 68 -15.56 13.61 6.77
CA THR A 68 -16.70 13.65 7.71
C THR A 68 -16.52 14.64 8.86
N ASP A 69 -15.28 14.99 9.19
CA ASP A 69 -14.93 15.89 10.29
C ASP A 69 -14.95 17.37 9.88
N THR A 70 -14.59 17.69 8.64
CA THR A 70 -14.49 19.07 8.14
C THR A 70 -15.56 19.41 7.09
N GLY A 71 -16.17 18.41 6.46
CA GLY A 71 -17.03 18.60 5.30
C GLY A 71 -16.29 18.91 4.00
N GLU A 72 -14.95 18.98 4.02
CA GLU A 72 -14.16 19.35 2.85
C GLU A 72 -14.25 18.28 1.75
N PRO A 73 -14.49 18.69 0.49
CA PRO A 73 -14.52 17.77 -0.64
C PRO A 73 -13.12 17.27 -0.97
N VAL A 74 -13.01 15.95 -1.15
CA VAL A 74 -11.76 15.28 -1.51
C VAL A 74 -11.70 15.01 -3.01
N ALA A 75 -12.78 14.45 -3.57
CA ALA A 75 -12.86 14.09 -4.99
C ALA A 75 -14.30 13.82 -5.44
N ILE A 76 -14.50 13.74 -6.75
CA ILE A 76 -15.76 13.31 -7.37
C ILE A 76 -15.50 12.05 -8.19
N HIS A 77 -16.25 10.99 -7.91
CA HIS A 77 -16.12 9.70 -8.58
C HIS A 77 -17.47 9.18 -9.10
N GLY A 78 -17.45 8.07 -9.82
CA GLY A 78 -18.66 7.28 -10.02
C GLY A 78 -19.02 6.51 -8.75
N THR A 79 -20.31 6.23 -8.52
CA THR A 79 -20.82 5.54 -7.32
C THR A 79 -20.26 4.13 -7.08
N ARG A 80 -19.55 3.55 -8.04
CA ARG A 80 -18.87 2.25 -7.91
C ARG A 80 -17.45 2.34 -7.37
N TYR A 81 -16.90 3.54 -7.24
CA TYR A 81 -15.57 3.74 -6.68
C TYR A 81 -15.62 3.48 -5.17
N ASN A 82 -14.82 2.52 -4.71
CA ASN A 82 -14.80 2.07 -3.33
C ASN A 82 -13.38 2.17 -2.79
N PRO A 83 -12.95 3.37 -2.33
CA PRO A 83 -11.59 3.57 -1.87
C PRO A 83 -11.32 2.80 -0.58
N LEU A 84 -10.09 2.31 -0.44
CA LEU A 84 -9.58 1.82 0.83
C LEU A 84 -9.35 3.01 1.77
N SER A 85 -9.97 2.96 2.97
CA SER A 85 -9.73 3.98 4.00
C SER A 85 -8.25 3.98 4.40
N PHE A 86 -7.70 5.16 4.70
CA PHE A 86 -6.30 5.26 5.11
C PHE A 86 -6.03 4.51 6.42
N LYS A 87 -6.99 4.52 7.35
CA LYS A 87 -6.91 3.74 8.60
C LYS A 87 -6.83 2.24 8.34
N ASP A 88 -7.64 1.69 7.43
CA ASP A 88 -7.59 0.26 7.10
C ASP A 88 -6.30 -0.12 6.37
N MET A 89 -5.79 0.76 5.51
CA MET A 89 -4.48 0.60 4.88
C MET A 89 -3.35 0.52 5.91
N ILE A 90 -3.31 1.46 6.86
CA ILE A 90 -2.32 1.50 7.94
C ILE A 90 -2.44 0.25 8.79
N ARG A 91 -3.66 -0.13 9.19
CA ARG A 91 -3.88 -1.34 9.97
C ARG A 91 -3.34 -2.59 9.27
N ALA A 92 -3.61 -2.75 7.98
CA ALA A 92 -3.12 -3.88 7.19
C ALA A 92 -1.59 -3.91 7.10
N ALA A 93 -0.95 -2.75 6.92
CA ALA A 93 0.51 -2.67 6.93
C ALA A 93 1.10 -3.06 8.30
N ARG A 94 0.47 -2.64 9.40
CA ARG A 94 0.84 -3.06 10.75
C ARG A 94 0.67 -4.58 10.97
N VAL A 95 -0.35 -5.21 10.38
CA VAL A 95 -0.50 -6.69 10.42
C VAL A 95 0.65 -7.36 9.70
N ILE A 96 1.00 -6.87 8.51
CA ILE A 96 2.16 -7.38 7.77
C ILE A 96 3.38 -7.35 8.68
N ILE A 97 3.71 -6.21 9.28
CA ILE A 97 4.87 -6.06 10.19
C ILE A 97 4.76 -7.00 11.39
N SER A 98 3.57 -7.16 11.97
CA SER A 98 3.37 -8.10 13.08
C SER A 98 3.69 -9.53 12.66
N ASN A 99 3.25 -9.97 11.48
CA ASN A 99 3.59 -11.29 10.96
C ASN A 99 5.10 -11.44 10.70
N LEU A 100 5.78 -10.37 10.29
CA LEU A 100 7.23 -10.40 10.07
C LEU A 100 8.02 -10.63 11.36
N SER A 101 7.48 -10.24 12.51
CA SER A 101 8.16 -10.46 13.80
C SER A 101 8.39 -11.93 14.14
N GLU A 102 7.74 -12.87 13.42
CA GLU A 102 8.00 -14.30 13.54
C GLU A 102 9.31 -14.74 12.85
N HIS A 103 9.87 -13.90 11.97
CA HIS A 103 11.03 -14.24 11.14
C HIS A 103 12.20 -13.27 11.28
N VAL A 104 11.93 -11.99 11.59
CA VAL A 104 12.97 -10.95 11.65
C VAL A 104 12.83 -10.07 12.89
N ASP A 105 13.95 -9.50 13.33
CA ASP A 105 13.94 -8.50 14.40
C ASP A 105 13.35 -7.17 13.90
N ILE A 106 12.22 -6.78 14.50
CA ILE A 106 11.52 -5.54 14.17
C ILE A 106 11.74 -4.43 15.21
N SER A 107 12.69 -4.61 16.12
CA SER A 107 13.02 -3.64 17.17
C SER A 107 13.32 -2.26 16.58
N GLY A 108 12.74 -1.23 17.19
CA GLY A 108 12.93 0.16 16.75
C GLY A 108 12.24 0.49 15.42
N VAL A 109 11.27 -0.31 14.98
CA VAL A 109 10.46 0.02 13.78
C VAL A 109 9.92 1.45 13.86
N THR A 110 10.06 2.17 12.76
CA THR A 110 9.55 3.55 12.62
C THR A 110 8.41 3.58 11.63
N GLU A 111 7.44 4.46 11.86
CA GLU A 111 6.29 4.68 10.99
C GLU A 111 6.25 6.17 10.61
N ASN A 112 6.18 6.45 9.32
CA ASN A 112 6.01 7.79 8.79
C ASN A 112 4.74 7.84 7.94
N ILE A 113 3.70 8.48 8.48
CA ILE A 113 2.42 8.70 7.81
C ILE A 113 2.46 10.09 7.18
N SER A 114 2.10 10.19 5.90
CA SER A 114 1.99 11.46 5.18
C SER A 114 0.71 11.49 4.38
N VAL A 115 -0.07 12.57 4.55
CA VAL A 115 -1.29 12.80 3.79
C VAL A 115 -1.12 14.04 2.91
N SER A 116 -1.66 14.01 1.68
CA SER A 116 -1.60 15.19 0.80
C SER A 116 -2.44 16.34 1.37
N PRO A 117 -2.12 17.62 1.07
CA PRO A 117 -2.85 18.76 1.63
C PRO A 117 -4.37 18.74 1.40
N ASN A 118 -4.82 18.17 0.28
CA ASN A 118 -6.24 18.00 -0.04
C ASN A 118 -6.87 16.71 0.52
N SER A 119 -6.18 16.00 1.42
CA SER A 119 -6.63 14.73 2.02
C SER A 119 -6.91 13.60 1.02
N GLY A 120 -6.45 13.74 -0.24
CA GLY A 120 -6.78 12.84 -1.33
C GLY A 120 -5.86 11.63 -1.47
N MET A 121 -4.64 11.69 -0.93
CA MET A 121 -3.61 10.67 -1.05
C MET A 121 -2.93 10.44 0.31
N CYS A 122 -2.59 9.19 0.60
CA CYS A 122 -1.84 8.81 1.80
C CYS A 122 -0.70 7.87 1.43
N ALA A 123 0.47 8.14 1.98
CA ALA A 123 1.64 7.30 1.89
C ALA A 123 2.15 7.01 3.30
N VAL A 124 2.46 5.75 3.57
CA VAL A 124 2.96 5.31 4.87
C VAL A 124 4.19 4.45 4.66
N LYS A 125 5.29 4.88 5.26
CA LYS A 125 6.58 4.17 5.21
C LYS A 125 6.90 3.61 6.57
N TYR A 126 7.29 2.34 6.58
CA TYR A 126 7.81 1.67 7.76
C TYR A 126 9.24 1.24 7.50
N ARG A 127 10.13 1.57 8.43
CA ARG A 127 11.54 1.12 8.37
C ARG A 127 11.85 0.26 9.58
N LEU A 128 12.46 -0.89 9.33
CA LEU A 128 12.82 -1.87 10.34
C LEU A 128 14.35 -1.83 10.51
N PRO A 129 14.90 -0.96 11.36
CA PRO A 129 16.34 -0.70 11.42
C PRO A 129 17.17 -1.86 11.97
N ALA A 130 16.54 -2.77 12.73
CA ALA A 130 17.15 -3.99 13.25
C ALA A 130 17.23 -5.12 12.20
N CYS A 131 16.31 -5.12 11.23
CA CYS A 131 16.34 -6.03 10.08
C CYS A 131 17.30 -5.47 9.02
N ARG A 132 18.57 -5.86 9.14
CA ARG A 132 19.68 -5.37 8.30
C ARG A 132 20.26 -6.51 7.48
N TYR A 133 20.48 -6.25 6.21
CA TYR A 133 21.18 -7.16 5.31
C TYR A 133 22.41 -6.47 4.79
N THR A 134 23.53 -7.19 4.79
CA THR A 134 24.68 -6.81 3.96
C THR A 134 24.30 -7.11 2.52
N THR A 135 24.56 -6.18 1.61
CA THR A 135 24.38 -6.42 0.18
C THR A 135 25.66 -7.04 -0.38
N PRO A 136 25.59 -7.77 -1.52
CA PRO A 136 26.77 -8.47 -2.03
C PRO A 136 27.98 -7.57 -2.37
N ASP A 137 27.76 -6.27 -2.57
CA ASP A 137 28.78 -5.23 -2.79
C ASP A 137 29.33 -4.60 -1.49
N GLY A 138 28.90 -5.08 -0.32
CA GLY A 138 29.38 -4.66 1.00
C GLY A 138 28.61 -3.50 1.65
N ASP A 139 27.57 -2.99 0.98
CA ASP A 139 26.67 -1.99 1.53
C ASP A 139 25.70 -2.58 2.56
N THR A 140 24.95 -1.72 3.27
CA THR A 140 23.89 -2.15 4.18
C THR A 140 22.52 -1.70 3.69
N MET A 141 21.60 -2.66 3.70
CA MET A 141 20.19 -2.46 3.40
C MET A 141 19.37 -2.72 4.66
N ILE A 142 18.34 -1.91 4.90
CA ILE A 142 17.32 -2.21 5.91
C ILE A 142 15.98 -2.49 5.25
N LEU A 143 15.16 -3.31 5.86
CA LEU A 143 13.83 -3.59 5.33
C LEU A 143 12.90 -2.38 5.45
N GLU A 144 12.23 -2.03 4.36
CA GLU A 144 11.25 -0.96 4.24
C GLU A 144 9.94 -1.49 3.66
N ILE A 145 8.83 -1.16 4.32
CA ILE A 145 7.48 -1.43 3.82
C ILE A 145 6.84 -0.09 3.47
N LEU A 146 6.18 -0.07 2.31
CA LEU A 146 5.43 1.08 1.85
C LEU A 146 3.99 0.69 1.58
N ALA A 147 3.07 1.49 2.11
CA ALA A 147 1.64 1.40 1.81
C ALA A 147 1.17 2.73 1.20
N LEU A 148 0.48 2.67 0.06
CA LEU A 148 -0.08 3.84 -0.63
C LEU A 148 -1.57 3.62 -0.90
N SER A 149 -2.35 4.68 -0.77
CA SER A 149 -3.74 4.70 -1.21
C SER A 149 -4.14 6.12 -1.58
N SER A 150 -5.24 6.22 -2.34
CA SER A 150 -5.85 7.50 -2.61
C SER A 150 -7.37 7.39 -2.54
N HIS A 151 -8.00 8.43 -2.00
CA HIS A 151 -9.44 8.64 -2.09
C HIS A 151 -9.80 9.43 -3.36
N ASN A 152 -8.82 10.10 -3.98
CA ASN A 152 -9.02 10.88 -5.21
C ASN A 152 -8.75 10.10 -6.51
N GLY A 153 -8.42 8.82 -6.43
CA GLY A 153 -8.22 7.94 -7.59
C GLY A 153 -6.87 8.10 -8.30
N VAL A 154 -5.97 8.97 -7.82
CA VAL A 154 -4.63 9.15 -8.40
C VAL A 154 -3.78 7.90 -8.22
N TRP A 155 -3.88 7.24 -7.06
CA TRP A 155 -3.17 6.00 -6.75
C TRP A 155 -4.12 4.82 -6.52
N SER A 156 -3.76 3.67 -7.07
CA SER A 156 -4.25 2.36 -6.63
C SER A 156 -3.87 2.11 -5.17
N ALA A 157 -4.56 1.17 -4.52
CA ALA A 157 -4.08 0.65 -3.25
C ALA A 157 -2.81 -0.18 -3.52
N VAL A 158 -1.71 0.14 -2.85
CA VAL A 158 -0.42 -0.51 -3.01
C VAL A 158 0.12 -0.91 -1.64
N PHE A 159 0.61 -2.14 -1.55
CA PHE A 159 1.48 -2.59 -0.47
C PHE A 159 2.74 -3.17 -1.10
N SER A 160 3.89 -2.78 -0.60
CA SER A 160 5.17 -3.24 -1.12
C SER A 160 6.19 -3.39 -0.03
N VAL A 161 7.07 -4.37 -0.19
CA VAL A 161 8.23 -4.57 0.66
C VAL A 161 9.50 -4.51 -0.17
N GLY A 162 10.53 -3.92 0.40
CA GLY A 162 11.85 -3.94 -0.21
C GLY A 162 12.93 -3.32 0.68
N GLY A 163 14.11 -3.15 0.12
CA GLY A 163 15.26 -2.60 0.81
C GLY A 163 15.39 -1.09 0.70
N TYR A 164 15.70 -0.46 1.82
CA TYR A 164 16.28 0.87 1.88
C TYR A 164 17.80 0.76 2.01
N GLN A 165 18.52 1.02 0.90
CA GLN A 165 19.98 1.11 0.89
C GLN A 165 20.43 2.55 1.14
N PHE A 166 21.41 2.76 2.03
CA PHE A 166 21.88 4.09 2.40
C PHE A 166 22.56 4.86 1.26
N HIS A 167 23.13 4.16 0.27
CA HIS A 167 23.75 4.78 -0.91
C HIS A 167 22.72 5.21 -1.97
N CYS A 168 21.64 4.46 -2.13
CA CYS A 168 20.57 4.70 -3.11
C CYS A 168 19.35 5.40 -2.48
N LEU A 169 19.55 6.54 -1.81
CA LEU A 169 18.55 7.39 -1.10
C LEU A 169 17.26 7.76 -1.89
N ASN A 170 17.09 7.28 -3.11
CA ASN A 170 15.96 7.57 -3.99
C ASN A 170 14.64 6.91 -3.56
N GLY A 171 14.63 5.99 -2.58
CA GLY A 171 13.41 5.28 -2.15
C GLY A 171 12.68 4.55 -3.29
N GLN A 172 13.34 4.38 -4.45
CA GLN A 172 12.77 3.83 -5.67
C GLN A 172 12.57 2.31 -5.60
N PHE A 173 13.27 1.65 -4.68
CA PHE A 173 13.21 0.20 -4.53
C PHE A 173 11.80 -0.28 -4.13
N THR A 174 11.04 0.45 -3.32
CA THR A 174 9.73 -0.05 -2.84
C THR A 174 8.60 0.05 -3.86
N VAL A 175 8.65 0.91 -4.87
CA VAL A 175 7.57 0.99 -5.91
C VAL A 175 8.03 0.60 -7.31
N ARG A 176 9.29 0.87 -7.69
CA ARG A 176 9.78 0.54 -9.04
C ARG A 176 10.30 -0.90 -9.15
N ASN A 177 11.01 -1.40 -8.14
CA ASN A 177 11.57 -2.76 -8.10
C ASN A 177 11.47 -3.38 -6.70
N PRO A 178 10.26 -3.52 -6.13
CA PRO A 178 10.13 -4.15 -4.82
C PRO A 178 10.43 -5.63 -4.92
N ALA A 179 10.86 -6.20 -3.80
CA ALA A 179 10.92 -7.66 -3.69
C ALA A 179 9.53 -8.28 -3.79
N ALA A 180 8.50 -7.58 -3.30
CA ALA A 180 7.10 -7.95 -3.54
C ALA A 180 6.18 -6.74 -3.64
N LEU A 181 5.20 -6.84 -4.54
CA LEU A 181 4.22 -5.79 -4.80
C LEU A 181 2.81 -6.37 -4.86
N TYR A 182 1.93 -5.81 -4.04
CA TYR A 182 0.49 -5.87 -4.26
C TYR A 182 0.00 -4.53 -4.80
N LYS A 183 -0.76 -4.55 -5.91
CA LYS A 183 -1.39 -3.36 -6.47
C LYS A 183 -2.80 -3.69 -6.96
N ALA A 184 -3.80 -2.95 -6.49
CA ALA A 184 -5.19 -3.15 -6.88
C ALA A 184 -6.00 -1.86 -6.99
N LYS A 185 -6.98 -1.84 -7.89
CA LYS A 185 -7.91 -0.71 -8.06
C LYS A 185 -8.88 -0.62 -6.88
N HIS A 186 -9.39 0.59 -6.65
CA HIS A 186 -10.41 0.91 -5.63
C HIS A 186 -11.80 0.46 -6.05
N THR A 187 -11.98 -0.85 -6.14
CA THR A 187 -13.23 -1.52 -6.50
C THR A 187 -13.67 -2.45 -5.38
N ALA A 188 -14.89 -2.96 -5.44
CA ALA A 188 -15.40 -3.93 -4.47
C ALA A 188 -14.53 -5.21 -4.36
N SER A 189 -13.83 -5.56 -5.46
CA SER A 189 -12.92 -6.70 -5.56
C SER A 189 -11.55 -6.49 -4.89
N LEU A 190 -11.28 -5.32 -4.29
CA LEU A 190 -10.07 -5.09 -3.50
C LEU A 190 -10.02 -6.06 -2.31
N ASP A 191 -8.94 -6.84 -2.23
CA ASP A 191 -8.71 -7.88 -1.22
C ASP A 191 -7.42 -7.59 -0.43
N ILE A 192 -7.60 -6.92 0.71
CA ILE A 192 -6.52 -6.56 1.62
C ILE A 192 -5.90 -7.79 2.29
N ASN A 193 -6.68 -8.84 2.52
CA ASN A 193 -6.15 -10.07 3.11
C ASN A 193 -5.20 -10.78 2.15
N HIS A 194 -5.48 -10.72 0.84
CA HIS A 194 -4.52 -11.19 -0.16
C HIS A 194 -3.23 -10.38 -0.12
N ALA A 195 -3.32 -9.05 -0.01
CA ALA A 195 -2.14 -8.20 0.11
C ALA A 195 -1.29 -8.59 1.35
N ILE A 196 -1.93 -8.76 2.51
CA ILE A 196 -1.26 -9.17 3.74
C ILE A 196 -0.52 -10.50 3.56
N ARG A 197 -1.19 -11.53 3.02
CA ARG A 197 -0.57 -12.85 2.80
C ARG A 197 0.59 -12.79 1.81
N LEU A 198 0.41 -12.08 0.70
CA LEU A 198 1.43 -11.97 -0.35
C LEU A 198 2.71 -11.32 0.18
N ILE A 199 2.58 -10.16 0.84
CA ILE A 199 3.73 -9.41 1.33
C ILE A 199 4.40 -10.12 2.52
N SER A 200 3.61 -10.69 3.44
CA SER A 200 4.18 -11.47 4.56
C SER A 200 4.98 -12.67 4.04
N LYS A 201 4.43 -13.42 3.07
CA LYS A 201 5.14 -14.59 2.52
C LYS A 201 6.39 -14.21 1.75
N ALA A 202 6.35 -13.15 0.94
CA ALA A 202 7.51 -12.74 0.16
C ALA A 202 8.68 -12.29 1.05
N THR A 203 8.37 -11.71 2.21
CA THR A 203 9.41 -11.33 3.18
C THR A 203 10.02 -12.54 3.87
N SER A 204 9.23 -13.57 4.21
CA SER A 204 9.78 -14.85 4.72
C SER A 204 10.75 -15.46 3.71
N VAL A 205 10.39 -15.45 2.43
CA VAL A 205 11.26 -15.97 1.36
C VAL A 205 12.55 -15.14 1.23
N MET A 206 12.49 -13.81 1.36
CA MET A 206 13.71 -13.00 1.35
C MET A 206 14.67 -13.35 2.49
N GLU A 207 14.15 -13.59 3.69
CA GLU A 207 14.96 -14.00 4.84
C GLU A 207 15.60 -15.37 4.62
N GLU A 208 14.80 -16.33 4.12
CA GLU A 208 15.26 -17.70 3.84
C GLU A 208 16.33 -17.75 2.73
N GLU A 209 16.25 -16.85 1.74
CA GLU A 209 17.05 -16.91 0.51
C GLU A 209 18.18 -15.84 0.45
N VAL A 210 18.40 -15.07 1.53
CA VAL A 210 19.40 -13.98 1.51
C VAL A 210 20.82 -14.49 1.27
N ASP A 211 21.15 -15.67 1.82
CA ASP A 211 22.45 -16.30 1.62
C ASP A 211 22.60 -16.79 0.17
N LEU A 212 21.54 -17.33 -0.42
CA LEU A 212 21.51 -17.73 -1.82
C LEU A 212 21.77 -16.54 -2.75
N TRP A 213 21.26 -15.35 -2.41
CA TRP A 213 21.53 -14.13 -3.18
C TRP A 213 23.02 -13.75 -3.15
N HIS A 214 23.70 -13.94 -2.01
CA HIS A 214 25.14 -13.72 -1.90
C HIS A 214 25.94 -14.75 -2.71
N GLU A 215 25.50 -16.01 -2.72
CA GLU A 215 26.11 -17.05 -3.54
C GLU A 215 25.97 -16.75 -5.03
N TRP A 216 24.76 -16.40 -5.48
CA TRP A 216 24.47 -16.09 -6.89
C TRP A 216 25.19 -14.86 -7.41
N TYR A 217 25.37 -13.82 -6.57
CA TYR A 217 26.13 -12.64 -6.97
C TYR A 217 27.58 -12.99 -7.34
N ASN A 218 28.17 -13.95 -6.63
CA ASN A 218 29.55 -14.39 -6.84
C ASN A 218 29.66 -15.58 -7.82
N ALA A 219 28.55 -16.15 -8.30
CA ALA A 219 28.55 -17.29 -9.18
C ALA A 219 28.92 -16.91 -10.62
N PRO A 220 30.05 -17.38 -11.16
CA PRO A 220 30.44 -17.09 -12.54
C PRO A 220 29.50 -17.82 -13.51
N MET A 221 28.80 -17.06 -14.36
CA MET A 221 27.93 -17.60 -15.41
C MET A 221 28.59 -17.47 -16.78
N LYS A 222 28.67 -18.56 -17.55
CA LYS A 222 29.17 -18.50 -18.92
C LYS A 222 28.15 -17.78 -19.80
N LYS A 223 28.61 -17.19 -20.90
CA LYS A 223 27.76 -16.40 -21.81
C LYS A 223 26.63 -17.23 -22.43
N LEU A 224 26.88 -18.52 -22.69
CA LEU A 224 25.88 -19.47 -23.21
C LEU A 224 24.80 -19.79 -22.17
N ASP A 225 25.21 -20.14 -20.96
CA ASP A 225 24.30 -20.43 -19.83
C ASP A 225 23.31 -19.28 -19.57
N ARG A 226 23.75 -18.03 -19.80
CA ARG A 226 22.89 -16.84 -19.69
C ARG A 226 21.77 -16.83 -20.73
N VAL A 227 22.10 -17.10 -21.99
CA VAL A 227 21.12 -17.12 -23.09
C VAL A 227 20.12 -18.24 -22.86
N ASP A 228 20.61 -19.41 -22.45
CA ASP A 228 19.77 -20.57 -22.17
C ASP A 228 18.84 -20.32 -20.97
N ALA A 229 19.32 -19.67 -19.91
CA ALA A 229 18.51 -19.30 -18.76
C ALA A 229 17.37 -18.33 -19.15
N PHE A 230 17.67 -17.28 -19.93
CA PHE A 230 16.63 -16.36 -20.40
C PHE A 230 15.66 -17.02 -21.39
N ALA A 231 16.14 -17.89 -22.27
CA ALA A 231 15.30 -18.65 -23.19
C ALA A 231 14.35 -19.60 -22.43
N ALA A 232 14.85 -20.28 -21.40
CA ALA A 232 14.05 -21.13 -20.53
C ALA A 232 12.99 -20.33 -19.76
N CYS A 233 13.36 -19.19 -19.16
CA CYS A 233 12.41 -18.30 -18.48
C CYS A 233 11.34 -17.73 -19.42
N ALA A 234 11.71 -17.44 -20.68
CA ALA A 234 10.79 -16.98 -21.71
C ALA A 234 9.94 -18.11 -22.32
N ASN A 235 10.19 -19.37 -21.93
CA ASN A 235 9.61 -20.57 -22.55
C ASN A 235 9.81 -20.59 -24.08
N PHE A 236 10.96 -20.07 -24.54
CA PHE A 236 11.33 -20.03 -25.94
C PHE A 236 11.72 -21.44 -26.40
N LYS A 237 11.10 -21.93 -27.48
CA LYS A 237 11.26 -23.31 -27.96
C LYS A 237 12.17 -23.46 -29.19
N GLY A 238 12.74 -22.36 -29.67
CA GLY A 238 13.43 -22.32 -30.96
C GLY A 238 12.43 -22.38 -32.12
N ASP A 239 12.71 -21.63 -33.18
CA ASP A 239 12.05 -21.76 -34.47
C ASP A 239 12.85 -22.73 -35.35
#